data_AF-A0A6C0DJ00-F1
#
_entry.id   AF-A0A6C0DJ00-F1
#
_cell.length_a   1.000
_cell.length_b   1.000
_cell.length_c   1.000
_cell.angle_alpha   90.00
_cell.angle_beta   90.00
_cell.angle_gamma   90.00
#
_symmetry.space_group_name_H-M   'P 1'
#
loop_
_entity.id
_entity.type
_entity.pdbx_description
1 polymer ?
#
loop_
_entity_poly.entity_id
_entity_poly.type
_entity_poly.pdbx_seq_one_letter_code
_entity_poly.pdbx_strand_id
1 'polypeptide(L)'
;MVSPSEWGPGAWALLHGIAERVGNHSNHLLIQDERNELKLTLRHFWALLPCLKCQKHYKEWLLKNNPDSWIQGPFGSDLQDSMRNWVFRLHENVNSSRSIESGFLLEQMKELFSSVSLREKANGLKSFYQKGLDARTLKAEDWKLAWKHLDLLLRAIG
;
A
#
# COMPACT_ATOMS: atom_id res chain seq x y z
N MET A 1 -6.18 19.03 -8.67
CA MET A 1 -5.62 17.96 -7.81
C MET A 1 -6.78 17.36 -7.02
N VAL A 2 -6.87 16.04 -6.92
CA VAL A 2 -7.91 15.39 -6.09
C VAL A 2 -7.51 15.52 -4.63
N SER A 3 -8.43 15.96 -3.76
CA SER A 3 -8.09 16.22 -2.36
C SER A 3 -7.68 14.93 -1.65
N PRO A 4 -6.54 14.88 -0.92
CA PRO A 4 -6.14 13.71 -0.14
C PRO A 4 -7.18 13.24 0.89
N SER A 5 -8.07 14.12 1.34
CA SER A 5 -9.16 13.74 2.26
C SER A 5 -10.20 12.82 1.60
N GLU A 6 -10.35 12.86 0.28
CA GLU A 6 -11.34 12.05 -0.46
C GLU A 6 -10.88 10.61 -0.66
N TRP A 7 -9.58 10.39 -0.88
CA TRP A 7 -9.02 9.07 -1.26
C TRP A 7 -8.02 8.50 -0.25
N GLY A 8 -7.39 9.36 0.57
CA GLY A 8 -6.34 9.00 1.51
C GLY A 8 -6.76 7.97 2.55
N PRO A 9 -7.89 8.14 3.27
CA PRO A 9 -8.35 7.15 4.24
C PRO A 9 -8.56 5.75 3.63
N GLY A 10 -9.11 5.69 2.41
CA GLY A 10 -9.29 4.43 1.68
C GLY A 10 -7.96 3.79 1.28
N ALA A 11 -6.99 4.59 0.81
CA ALA A 11 -5.66 4.10 0.47
C ALA A 11 -4.88 3.59 1.69
N TRP A 12 -5.00 4.23 2.85
CA TRP A 12 -4.41 3.74 4.10
C TRP A 12 -5.06 2.44 4.57
N ALA A 13 -6.39 2.37 4.55
CA ALA A 13 -7.11 1.14 4.91
C ALA A 13 -6.74 -0.03 3.98
N LEU A 14 -6.51 0.25 2.69
CA LEU A 14 -6.01 -0.74 1.74
C LEU A 14 -4.60 -1.23 2.12
N LEU A 15 -3.64 -0.33 2.33
CA LEU A 15 -2.26 -0.71 2.65
C LEU A 15 -2.15 -1.46 3.97
N HIS A 16 -2.83 -0.98 5.02
CA HIS A 16 -2.87 -1.67 6.31
C HIS A 16 -3.61 -3.01 6.21
N GLY A 17 -4.72 -3.07 5.49
CA GLY A 17 -5.42 -4.34 5.27
C GLY A 17 -4.61 -5.36 4.47
N ILE A 18 -3.75 -4.92 3.53
CA ILE A 18 -2.78 -5.78 2.85
C ILE A 18 -1.75 -6.30 3.87
N ALA A 19 -1.24 -5.41 4.73
CA ALA A 19 -0.28 -5.77 5.77
C ALA A 19 -0.80 -6.89 6.70
N GLU A 20 -2.10 -6.94 6.96
CA GLU A 20 -2.72 -7.98 7.78
C GLU A 20 -3.02 -9.31 7.04
N ARG A 21 -2.76 -9.40 5.73
CA ARG A 21 -3.08 -10.60 4.92
C ARG A 21 -1.89 -11.26 4.24
N VAL A 22 -0.79 -10.55 4.08
CA VAL A 22 0.45 -11.10 3.53
C VAL A 22 1.06 -12.16 4.46
N GLY A 23 1.83 -13.09 3.89
CA GLY A 23 2.59 -14.10 4.63
C GLY A 23 1.76 -15.30 5.10
N ASN A 24 0.54 -15.49 4.60
CA ASN A 24 -0.38 -16.56 5.01
C ASN A 24 -0.31 -17.83 4.15
N HIS A 25 0.56 -17.87 3.13
CA HIS A 25 0.71 -19.05 2.28
C HIS A 25 1.71 -20.07 2.84
N SER A 26 1.39 -21.36 2.68
CA SER A 26 2.30 -22.48 2.99
C SER A 26 2.95 -23.09 1.75
N ASN A 27 2.40 -22.85 0.55
CA ASN A 27 2.94 -23.36 -0.71
C ASN A 27 4.06 -22.43 -1.21
N HIS A 28 5.24 -22.98 -1.50
CA HIS A 28 6.41 -22.21 -1.94
C HIS A 28 6.19 -21.37 -3.20
N LEU A 29 5.43 -21.87 -4.18
CA LEU A 29 5.14 -21.11 -5.42
C LEU A 29 4.24 -19.91 -5.10
N LEU A 30 3.19 -20.10 -4.29
CA LEU A 30 2.31 -19.01 -3.87
C LEU A 30 3.04 -17.97 -3.02
N ILE A 31 3.96 -18.40 -2.13
CA ILE A 31 4.81 -17.50 -1.35
C ILE A 31 5.66 -16.62 -2.28
N GLN A 32 6.24 -17.22 -3.33
CA GLN A 32 7.09 -16.50 -4.27
C GLN A 32 6.28 -15.50 -5.10
N ASP A 33 5.10 -15.90 -5.59
CA ASP A 33 4.20 -15.03 -6.34
C ASP A 33 3.70 -13.85 -5.49
N GLU A 34 3.28 -14.12 -4.25
CA GLU A 34 2.87 -13.09 -3.30
C GLU A 34 3.99 -12.08 -3.05
N ARG A 35 5.22 -12.54 -2.76
CA ARG A 35 6.37 -11.66 -2.51
C ARG A 35 6.73 -10.83 -3.74
N ASN A 36 6.65 -11.41 -4.93
CA ASN A 36 6.91 -10.69 -6.18
C ASN A 36 5.88 -9.59 -6.42
N GLU A 37 4.58 -9.91 -6.29
CA GLU A 37 3.53 -8.93 -6.51
C GLU A 37 3.45 -7.88 -5.38
N LEU A 38 3.78 -8.25 -4.14
CA LEU A 38 3.92 -7.30 -3.03
C LEU A 38 5.04 -6.29 -3.32
N LYS A 39 6.21 -6.78 -3.73
CA LYS A 39 7.35 -5.94 -4.11
C LYS A 39 6.99 -4.96 -5.22
N LEU A 40 6.37 -5.45 -6.30
CA LEU A 40 5.99 -4.63 -7.44
C LEU A 40 4.87 -3.65 -7.07
N THR A 41 3.88 -4.08 -6.28
CA THR A 41 2.82 -3.21 -5.76
C THR A 41 3.41 -2.06 -4.97
N LEU A 42 4.28 -2.30 -3.99
CA LEU A 42 4.88 -1.24 -3.18
C LEU A 42 5.76 -0.31 -4.00
N ARG A 43 6.59 -0.83 -4.90
CA ARG A 43 7.43 0.01 -5.78
C ARG A 43 6.63 0.95 -6.68
N HIS A 44 5.44 0.53 -7.12
CA HIS A 44 4.61 1.27 -8.06
C HIS A 44 3.39 1.96 -7.42
N PHE A 45 3.15 1.78 -6.11
CA PHE A 45 1.94 2.31 -5.45
C PHE A 45 1.78 3.82 -5.58
N TRP A 46 2.88 4.57 -5.64
CA TRP A 46 2.84 6.02 -5.90
C TRP A 46 2.03 6.35 -7.16
N ALA A 47 2.09 5.54 -8.21
CA ALA A 47 1.41 5.81 -9.48
C ALA A 47 -0.12 5.68 -9.38
N LEU A 48 -0.64 5.16 -8.26
CA LEU A 48 -2.06 5.10 -7.97
C LEU A 48 -2.57 6.34 -7.21
N LEU A 49 -1.68 7.18 -6.68
CA LEU A 49 -2.03 8.32 -5.84
C LEU A 49 -2.37 9.54 -6.70
N PRO A 50 -3.60 10.08 -6.72
CA PRO A 50 -3.99 11.19 -7.58
C PRO A 50 -3.50 12.57 -7.07
N CYS A 51 -2.32 12.63 -6.47
CA CYS A 51 -1.68 13.81 -5.88
C CYS A 51 -0.16 13.79 -6.04
N LEU A 52 0.40 14.72 -6.81
CA LEU A 52 1.86 14.79 -7.08
C LEU A 52 2.71 14.95 -5.81
N LYS A 53 2.23 15.70 -4.81
CA LYS A 53 2.94 15.85 -3.52
C LYS A 53 3.01 14.51 -2.78
N CYS A 54 1.90 13.78 -2.70
CA CYS A 54 1.85 12.46 -2.09
C CYS A 54 2.72 11.44 -2.85
N GLN A 55 2.73 11.49 -4.19
CA GLN A 55 3.63 10.66 -5.01
C GLN A 55 5.09 10.92 -4.68
N LYS A 56 5.49 12.19 -4.59
CA LYS A 56 6.86 12.57 -4.24
C LYS A 56 7.24 12.05 -2.85
N HIS A 57 6.41 12.30 -1.84
CA HIS A 57 6.66 11.82 -0.47
C HIS A 57 6.78 10.29 -0.41
N TYR A 58 5.90 9.56 -1.11
CA TYR A 58 5.95 8.09 -1.15
C TYR A 58 7.24 7.58 -1.83
N LYS A 59 7.67 8.21 -2.93
CA LYS A 59 8.94 7.89 -3.59
C LYS A 59 10.14 8.14 -2.68
N GLU A 60 10.18 9.27 -1.98
CA GLU A 60 11.23 9.59 -1.02
C GLU A 60 11.26 8.59 0.14
N TRP A 61 10.09 8.17 0.62
CA TRP A 61 9.98 7.12 1.63
C TRP A 61 10.54 5.78 1.12
N LEU A 62 10.16 5.34 -0.08
CA LEU A 62 10.67 4.12 -0.69
C LEU A 62 12.21 4.12 -0.82
N LEU A 63 12.80 5.26 -1.21
CA LEU A 63 14.25 5.38 -1.34
C LEU A 63 14.97 5.23 0.00
N LYS A 64 14.39 5.75 1.08
CA LYS A 64 14.97 5.70 2.43
C LYS A 64 14.67 4.39 3.17
N ASN A 65 13.53 3.77 2.87
CA ASN A 65 13.01 2.59 3.56
C ASN A 65 12.65 1.51 2.52
N ASN A 66 13.63 1.09 1.72
CA ASN A 66 13.39 0.12 0.65
C ASN A 66 12.83 -1.20 1.22
N PRO A 67 11.65 -1.67 0.75
CA PRO A 67 11.05 -2.88 1.29
C PRO A 67 11.67 -4.19 0.77
N ASP A 68 12.52 -4.14 -0.26
CA ASP A 68 13.07 -5.33 -0.92
C ASP A 68 13.80 -6.27 0.05
N SER A 69 14.49 -5.72 1.05
CA SER A 69 15.33 -6.49 1.97
C SER A 69 14.53 -7.43 2.87
N TRP A 70 13.37 -6.98 3.36
CA TRP A 70 12.51 -7.80 4.22
C TRP A 70 11.48 -8.61 3.41
N ILE A 71 11.07 -8.16 2.22
CA ILE A 71 10.18 -8.97 1.35
C ILE A 71 10.88 -10.26 0.89
N GLN A 72 12.18 -10.16 0.57
CA GLN A 72 12.97 -11.28 0.07
C GLN A 72 13.76 -12.00 1.18
N GLY A 73 13.50 -11.66 2.45
CA GLY A 73 14.15 -12.28 3.60
C GLY A 73 13.77 -13.75 3.82
N PRO A 74 14.28 -14.38 4.90
CA PRO A 74 13.96 -15.77 5.26
C PRO A 74 12.45 -16.06 5.30
N PHE A 75 12.06 -17.33 5.13
CA PHE A 75 10.66 -17.77 5.17
C PHE A 75 10.10 -17.68 6.61
N GLY A 76 8.88 -17.15 6.81
CA GLY A 76 8.21 -17.09 8.13
C GLY A 76 7.20 -15.95 8.30
N SER A 77 6.61 -15.88 9.51
CA SER A 77 5.65 -14.85 9.97
C SER A 77 6.20 -13.41 9.91
N ASP A 78 7.51 -13.27 9.70
CA ASP A 78 8.23 -12.01 9.64
C ASP A 78 7.72 -11.08 8.52
N LEU A 79 7.13 -11.62 7.44
CA LEU A 79 6.65 -10.79 6.33
C LEU A 79 5.48 -9.90 6.76
N GLN A 80 4.53 -10.46 7.52
CA GLN A 80 3.37 -9.73 8.01
C GLN A 80 3.78 -8.63 8.97
N ASP A 81 4.62 -8.96 9.95
CA ASP A 81 5.12 -8.01 10.94
C ASP A 81 5.98 -6.91 10.32
N SER A 82 6.85 -7.27 9.37
CA SER A 82 7.67 -6.31 8.63
C SER A 82 6.81 -5.36 7.80
N MET A 83 5.81 -5.88 7.10
CA MET A 83 4.90 -5.07 6.31
C MET A 83 4.05 -4.15 7.20
N ARG A 84 3.51 -4.66 8.32
CA ARG A 84 2.74 -3.87 9.30
C ARG A 84 3.57 -2.72 9.85
N ASN A 85 4.77 -3.00 10.33
CA ASN A 85 5.69 -1.99 10.85
C ASN A 85 6.07 -0.96 9.76
N TRP A 86 6.33 -1.43 8.54
CA TRP A 86 6.71 -0.54 7.43
C TRP A 86 5.58 0.43 7.05
N VAL A 87 4.34 -0.06 6.89
CA VAL A 87 3.18 0.79 6.56
C VAL A 87 2.85 1.72 7.72
N PHE A 88 2.91 1.24 8.97
CA PHE A 88 2.69 2.08 10.15
C PHE A 88 3.70 3.23 10.20
N ARG A 89 5.00 2.95 10.07
CA ARG A 89 6.04 4.00 10.07
C ARG A 89 5.89 4.98 8.91
N LEU A 90 5.46 4.52 7.75
CA LEU A 90 5.13 5.39 6.62
C LEU A 90 3.95 6.32 6.97
N HIS A 91 2.89 5.78 7.56
CA HIS A 91 1.72 6.56 8.00
C HIS A 91 2.12 7.61 9.04
N GLU A 92 2.88 7.22 10.07
CA GLU A 92 3.38 8.12 11.10
C GLU A 92 4.29 9.22 10.54
N ASN A 93 5.13 8.90 9.56
CA ASN A 93 5.96 9.90 8.89
C ASN A 93 5.12 10.96 8.18
N VAL A 94 4.03 10.55 7.51
CA VAL A 94 3.08 11.48 6.88
C VAL A 94 2.34 12.29 7.94
N ASN A 95 1.89 11.67 9.04
CA ASN A 95 1.16 12.35 10.11
C ASN A 95 2.04 13.40 10.81
N SER A 96 3.28 13.05 11.14
CA SER A 96 4.28 13.97 11.69
C SER A 96 4.56 15.14 10.75
N SER A 97 4.64 14.90 9.43
CA SER A 97 4.82 15.98 8.44
C SER A 97 3.64 16.96 8.36
N ARG A 98 2.51 16.60 8.98
CA ARG A 98 1.27 17.38 9.01
C ARG A 98 0.88 17.80 10.43
N SER A 99 1.74 17.55 11.42
CA SER A 99 1.44 17.77 12.85
C SER A 99 0.13 17.11 13.29
N ILE A 100 -0.12 15.89 12.81
CA ILE A 100 -1.25 15.06 13.21
C ILE A 100 -0.74 14.00 14.17
N GLU A 101 -1.39 13.84 15.31
CA GLU A 101 -1.17 12.71 16.21
C GLU A 101 -2.07 11.54 15.79
N SER A 102 -1.48 10.36 15.65
CA SER A 102 -2.24 9.15 15.36
C SER A 102 -3.03 8.72 16.59
N GLY A 103 -4.31 8.42 16.38
CA GLY A 103 -5.20 7.91 17.43
C GLY A 103 -5.06 6.42 17.71
N PHE A 104 -4.01 5.77 17.21
CA PHE A 104 -3.81 4.32 17.30
C PHE A 104 -2.33 3.95 17.40
N LEU A 105 -2.05 2.81 18.01
CA LEU A 105 -0.73 2.21 18.18
C LEU A 105 -0.52 1.05 17.19
N LEU A 106 0.74 0.65 16.99
CA LEU A 106 1.11 -0.44 16.07
C LEU A 106 0.40 -1.76 16.41
N GLU A 107 0.24 -2.03 17.70
CA GLU A 107 -0.37 -3.25 18.25
C GLU A 107 -1.86 -3.34 17.91
N GLN A 108 -2.52 -2.21 17.62
CA GLN A 108 -3.94 -2.13 17.29
C GLN A 108 -4.20 -2.34 15.80
N MET A 109 -3.17 -2.38 14.94
CA MET A 109 -3.35 -2.44 13.48
C MET A 109 -4.12 -3.68 13.04
N LYS A 110 -3.85 -4.83 13.66
CA LYS A 110 -4.54 -6.08 13.35
C LYS A 110 -6.04 -5.99 13.63
N GLU A 111 -6.42 -5.45 14.78
CA GLU A 111 -7.82 -5.27 15.16
C GLU A 111 -8.53 -4.30 14.20
N LEU A 112 -7.87 -3.19 13.87
CA LEU A 112 -8.45 -2.13 13.04
C LEU A 112 -8.61 -2.51 11.56
N PHE A 113 -7.69 -3.32 11.01
CA PHE A 113 -7.58 -3.49 9.57
C PHE A 113 -7.79 -4.93 9.04
N SER A 114 -7.82 -5.95 9.92
CA SER A 114 -8.02 -7.35 9.50
C SER A 114 -9.36 -7.59 8.77
N SER A 115 -10.41 -6.85 9.11
CA SER A 115 -11.75 -6.99 8.52
C SER A 115 -11.98 -6.12 7.27
N VAL A 116 -11.03 -5.27 6.89
CA VAL A 116 -11.20 -4.35 5.75
C VAL A 116 -11.34 -5.10 4.43
N SER A 117 -12.37 -4.80 3.65
CA SER A 117 -12.51 -5.31 2.28
C SER A 117 -11.49 -4.68 1.34
N LEU A 118 -10.42 -5.41 1.01
CA LEU A 118 -9.36 -4.89 0.13
C LEU A 118 -9.87 -4.54 -1.26
N ARG A 119 -10.78 -5.34 -1.80
CA ARG A 119 -11.39 -5.09 -3.12
C ARG A 119 -12.20 -3.80 -3.13
N GLU A 120 -12.99 -3.56 -2.09
CA GLU A 120 -13.73 -2.31 -1.95
C GLU A 120 -12.78 -1.11 -1.86
N LYS A 121 -11.73 -1.18 -1.03
CA LYS A 121 -10.79 -0.06 -0.88
C LYS A 121 -9.97 0.20 -2.15
N ALA A 122 -9.56 -0.85 -2.85
CA ALA A 122 -8.90 -0.73 -4.15
C ALA A 122 -9.83 -0.08 -5.19
N ASN A 123 -11.08 -0.52 -5.28
CA ASN A 123 -12.07 0.07 -6.19
C ASN A 123 -12.38 1.54 -5.84
N GLY A 124 -12.40 1.86 -4.54
CA GLY A 124 -12.47 3.24 -4.05
C GLY A 124 -11.34 4.08 -4.61
N LEU A 125 -10.09 3.61 -4.52
CA LEU A 125 -8.93 4.30 -5.11
C LEU A 125 -9.03 4.41 -6.64
N LYS A 126 -9.48 3.33 -7.32
CA LYS A 126 -9.70 3.31 -8.77
C LYS A 126 -10.70 4.36 -9.24
N SER A 127 -11.72 4.68 -8.44
CA SER A 127 -12.75 5.66 -8.80
C SER A 127 -12.18 7.07 -9.06
N PHE A 128 -10.99 7.36 -8.53
CA PHE A 128 -10.28 8.63 -8.75
C PHE A 128 -9.40 8.65 -9.99
N TYR A 129 -9.34 7.56 -10.76
CA TYR A 129 -8.49 7.45 -11.95
C TYR A 129 -8.78 8.55 -12.97
N GLN A 130 -10.05 8.71 -13.38
CA GLN A 130 -10.43 9.70 -14.38
C GLN A 130 -10.12 11.13 -13.89
N LYS A 131 -10.53 11.45 -12.66
CA LYS A 131 -10.23 12.76 -12.04
C LYS A 131 -8.72 13.03 -11.97
N GLY A 132 -7.91 12.00 -11.72
CA GLY A 132 -6.46 12.10 -11.66
C GLY A 132 -5.81 12.33 -13.04
N LEU A 133 -6.36 11.72 -14.10
CA LEU A 133 -5.94 12.01 -15.49
C LEU A 133 -6.30 13.44 -15.89
N ASP A 134 -7.54 13.86 -15.64
CA ASP A 134 -8.02 15.20 -15.98
C ASP A 134 -7.21 16.28 -15.25
N ALA A 135 -6.87 16.03 -13.98
CA ALA A 135 -6.02 16.88 -13.16
C ALA A 135 -4.50 16.75 -13.47
N ARG A 136 -4.11 15.90 -14.42
CA ARG A 136 -2.72 15.59 -14.79
C ARG A 136 -1.83 15.17 -13.61
N THR A 137 -2.42 14.56 -12.59
CA THR A 137 -1.68 13.99 -11.46
C THR A 137 -1.33 12.53 -11.70
N LEU A 138 -2.08 11.83 -12.57
CA LEU A 138 -1.82 10.45 -12.96
C LEU A 138 -1.34 10.36 -14.42
N LYS A 139 -0.53 9.35 -14.71
CA LYS A 139 -0.17 8.93 -16.07
C LYS A 139 -0.79 7.58 -16.35
N ALA A 140 -1.44 7.42 -17.51
CA ALA A 140 -2.22 6.22 -17.80
C ALA A 140 -1.37 4.94 -17.84
N GLU A 141 -0.16 5.01 -18.39
CA GLU A 141 0.79 3.90 -18.46
C GLU A 141 1.26 3.43 -17.08
N ASP A 142 1.77 4.36 -16.26
CA ASP A 142 2.23 4.08 -14.90
C ASP A 142 1.10 3.53 -14.03
N TRP A 143 -0.09 4.12 -14.15
CA TRP A 143 -1.26 3.70 -13.39
C TRP A 143 -1.70 2.28 -13.77
N LYS A 144 -1.76 1.96 -15.08
CA LYS A 144 -2.13 0.61 -15.55
C LYS A 144 -1.18 -0.45 -15.02
N LEU A 145 0.12 -0.17 -15.03
CA LEU A 145 1.13 -1.08 -14.51
C LEU A 145 0.97 -1.28 -12.99
N ALA A 146 0.87 -0.19 -12.23
CA ALA A 146 0.69 -0.24 -10.79
C ALA A 146 -0.60 -0.96 -10.39
N TRP A 147 -1.70 -0.72 -11.13
CA TRP A 147 -2.98 -1.36 -10.90
C TRP A 147 -2.94 -2.85 -11.17
N LYS A 148 -2.23 -3.28 -12.22
CA LYS A 148 -2.03 -4.71 -12.52
C LYS A 148 -1.40 -5.45 -11.34
N HIS A 149 -0.31 -4.91 -10.78
CA HIS A 149 0.39 -5.53 -9.66
C HIS A 149 -0.47 -5.56 -8.40
N LEU A 150 -1.18 -4.47 -8.10
CA LEU A 150 -2.14 -4.45 -7.01
C LEU A 150 -3.24 -5.50 -7.21
N ASP A 151 -3.82 -5.60 -8.41
CA ASP A 151 -4.87 -6.59 -8.70
C ASP A 151 -4.40 -8.03 -8.49
N LEU A 152 -3.18 -8.36 -8.95
CA LEU A 152 -2.57 -9.67 -8.79
C LEU A 152 -2.28 -9.98 -7.32
N LEU A 153 -1.68 -9.04 -6.57
CA LEU A 153 -1.45 -9.20 -5.15
C LEU A 153 -2.77 -9.46 -4.40
N LEU A 154 -3.82 -8.69 -4.70
CA LEU A 154 -5.14 -8.86 -4.08
C LEU A 154 -5.83 -10.17 -4.45
N ARG A 155 -5.41 -10.87 -5.51
CA ARG A 155 -5.86 -12.25 -5.80
C ARG A 155 -5.06 -13.28 -5.01
N ALA A 156 -3.78 -13.01 -4.74
CA ALA A 156 -2.94 -13.90 -3.97
C ALA A 156 -3.36 -13.94 -2.50
N ILE A 157 -3.57 -12.77 -1.88
CA ILE A 157 -3.81 -12.65 -0.43
C ILE A 157 -5.29 -12.57 -0.03
N GLY A 158 -6.20 -12.59 -1.01
CA GLY A 158 -7.64 -12.33 -0.86
C GLY A 158 -8.48 -13.58 -0.85
#